data_AF-A0AAN8KIB8-F1
#
_entry.id   AF-A0AAN8KIB8-F1
#
_cell.length_a   1.000
_cell.length_b   1.000
_cell.length_c   1.000
_cell.angle_alpha   90.00
_cell.angle_beta   90.00
_cell.angle_gamma   90.00
#
_symmetry.space_group_name_H-M   'P 1'
#
loop_
_entity.id
_entity.type
_entity.pdbx_description
1 polymer ?
#
loop_
_entity_poly.entity_id
_entity_poly.type
_entity_poly.pdbx_seq_one_letter_code
_entity_poly.pdbx_strand_id
1 'polypeptide(L)'
;MQKSFCTRISIKIYKSLSLSLSLSLSVSVSLCLCLCLCLSLSLCLSLSLSLCSGWSTLPEDRSKCAVCEQVLRDPVSITCGHRFCRQCITRYWEHPAPSGQYDCPQDRKRSRTRPVLLPLIEPTDDARGSENMDVSLQRAIVNHKAILKRRYECVIEGVLKAGGQTPLNGIYTELYITEGEREGVNNEHEVWQADPASRTPTSRDTLIHCNDIFKPLPGQERSIRTVLTKGIAGIGKTVSVQKFILDWAEEKANQDVDIIFVLPFRELNLIKDRQYSLLRLLSDFHPELDIGNAKKLTACKAMFIFDGLDESRIPLDFQRNKMVSDVTQTSSVDVLLTNLIQGNLLPSALLWITSRPAATNQIPPECVDQVTEARGFNDPQKEEFFRKRFSDDEDLANRIISHIKTSRSLHVMCHMPVFCWISAIVLEHMLSTDKRREMPKTLNETFTNFMLIHTSLKNQKYHGKDKMDQQELMESDKEVLLKLGKLAFEHLEKGNLLFYEEDLNECGIDVKEASVYSGVCAQVFKEESVLFQRVVYCFVHLSVQEFLSAV
;
A
#
# COMPACT_ATOMS: atom_id res chain seq x y z
N MET A 1 62.28 49.39 -24.83
CA MET A 1 62.12 48.16 -24.02
C MET A 1 61.87 48.45 -22.53
N GLN A 2 60.86 49.25 -22.18
CA GLN A 2 60.53 49.53 -20.76
C GLN A 2 59.04 49.40 -20.41
N LYS A 3 58.14 49.24 -21.39
CA LYS A 3 56.70 48.99 -21.16
C LYS A 3 56.31 47.51 -20.99
N SER A 4 57.26 46.58 -21.13
CA SER A 4 57.01 45.13 -20.96
C SER A 4 57.41 44.59 -19.57
N PHE A 5 58.20 45.36 -18.80
CA PHE A 5 58.72 44.90 -17.50
C PHE A 5 57.76 45.20 -16.33
N CYS A 6 57.03 46.32 -16.36
CA CYS A 6 56.04 46.64 -15.31
C CYS A 6 54.86 45.66 -15.28
N THR A 7 54.35 45.23 -16.43
CA THR A 7 53.16 44.36 -16.48
C THR A 7 53.44 42.93 -15.99
N ARG A 8 54.68 42.44 -16.15
CA ARG A 8 55.08 41.11 -15.67
C ARG A 8 55.32 41.07 -14.16
N ILE A 9 55.76 42.18 -13.54
CA ILE A 9 55.93 42.28 -12.09
C ILE A 9 54.56 42.41 -11.39
N SER A 10 53.64 43.22 -11.92
CA SER A 10 52.29 43.35 -11.35
C SER A 10 51.49 42.04 -11.37
N ILE A 11 51.61 41.21 -12.42
CA ILE A 11 50.91 39.93 -12.50
C ILE A 11 51.52 38.87 -11.56
N LYS A 12 52.85 38.88 -11.36
CA LYS A 12 53.50 37.97 -10.40
C LYS A 12 53.15 38.32 -8.95
N ILE A 13 53.08 39.62 -8.61
CA ILE A 13 52.67 40.07 -7.27
C ILE A 13 51.19 39.75 -7.03
N TYR A 14 50.31 39.96 -8.02
CA TYR A 14 48.88 39.65 -7.88
C TYR A 14 48.60 38.15 -7.72
N LYS A 15 49.32 37.29 -8.45
CA LYS A 15 49.23 35.83 -8.27
C LYS A 15 49.82 35.37 -6.95
N SER A 16 50.92 35.97 -6.48
CA SER A 16 51.50 35.63 -5.18
C SER A 16 50.63 36.08 -4.00
N LEU A 17 50.02 37.27 -4.08
CA LEU A 17 49.05 37.74 -3.07
C LEU A 17 47.75 36.93 -3.13
N SER A 18 47.27 36.55 -4.32
CA SER A 18 46.07 35.73 -4.47
C SER A 18 46.27 34.32 -3.92
N LEU A 19 47.46 33.71 -4.13
CA LEU A 19 47.80 32.42 -3.50
C LEU A 19 48.04 32.55 -2.00
N SER A 20 48.65 33.63 -1.52
CA SER A 20 48.83 33.81 -0.07
C SER A 20 47.49 34.07 0.64
N LEU A 21 46.58 34.83 0.01
CA LEU A 21 45.22 35.04 0.54
C LEU A 21 44.36 33.77 0.44
N SER A 22 44.50 32.97 -0.63
CA SER A 22 43.75 31.71 -0.74
C SER A 22 44.26 30.64 0.22
N LEU A 23 45.58 30.54 0.44
CA LEU A 23 46.14 29.68 1.50
C LEU A 23 45.82 30.20 2.89
N SER A 24 45.81 31.53 3.14
CA SER A 24 45.42 32.06 4.45
C SER A 24 43.94 31.84 4.73
N LEU A 25 43.06 31.99 3.72
CA LEU A 25 41.63 31.67 3.86
C LEU A 25 41.40 30.16 3.98
N SER A 26 42.13 29.31 3.26
CA SER A 26 41.94 27.85 3.38
C SER A 26 42.43 27.33 4.74
N VAL A 27 43.53 27.89 5.27
CA VAL A 27 44.04 27.56 6.60
C VAL A 27 43.13 28.15 7.68
N SER A 28 42.56 29.35 7.51
CA SER A 28 41.61 29.91 8.49
C SER A 28 40.26 29.19 8.47
N VAL A 29 39.76 28.77 7.30
CA VAL A 29 38.52 28.00 7.16
C VAL A 29 38.72 26.57 7.67
N SER A 30 39.89 25.96 7.45
CA SER A 30 40.22 24.65 8.00
C SER A 30 40.45 24.70 9.52
N LEU A 31 41.08 25.75 10.06
CA LEU A 31 41.16 25.96 11.52
C LEU A 31 39.80 26.27 12.12
N CYS A 32 38.94 27.05 11.46
CA CYS A 32 37.56 27.30 11.92
C CYS A 32 36.71 26.02 11.88
N LEU A 33 36.84 25.20 10.83
CA LEU A 33 36.15 23.90 10.76
C LEU A 33 36.67 22.93 11.83
N CYS A 34 37.97 22.87 12.08
CA CYS A 34 38.54 22.08 13.16
C CYS A 34 38.14 22.61 14.55
N LEU A 35 38.14 23.92 14.78
CA LEU A 35 37.70 24.52 16.03
C LEU A 35 36.19 24.34 16.24
N CYS A 36 35.37 24.47 15.20
CA CYS A 36 33.93 24.19 15.25
C CYS A 36 33.66 22.70 15.48
N LEU A 37 34.41 21.78 14.85
CA LEU A 37 34.29 20.35 15.08
C LEU A 37 34.79 19.96 16.49
N CYS A 38 35.87 20.57 16.99
CA CYS A 38 36.34 20.36 18.35
C CYS A 38 35.40 20.96 19.40
N LEU A 39 34.79 22.13 19.13
CA LEU A 39 33.77 22.74 19.99
C LEU A 39 32.45 21.96 19.93
N SER A 40 32.07 21.38 18.79
CA SER A 40 30.87 20.52 18.68
C SER A 40 31.09 19.16 19.32
N LEU A 41 32.28 18.56 19.19
CA LEU A 41 32.65 17.33 19.91
C LEU A 41 32.80 17.58 21.41
N SER A 42 33.34 18.73 21.83
CA SER A 42 33.38 19.15 23.23
C SER A 42 31.98 19.41 23.79
N LEU A 43 31.08 20.06 23.03
CA LEU A 43 29.69 20.26 23.45
C LEU A 43 28.93 18.93 23.48
N CYS A 44 29.14 18.03 22.51
CA CYS A 44 28.54 16.70 22.51
C CYS A 44 29.06 15.81 23.64
N LEU A 45 30.35 15.91 24.00
CA LEU A 45 30.89 15.22 25.17
C LEU A 45 30.42 15.85 26.48
N SER A 46 30.28 17.18 26.57
CA SER A 46 29.73 17.81 27.78
C SER A 46 28.23 17.57 27.92
N LEU A 47 27.47 17.53 26.81
CA LEU A 47 26.04 17.17 26.82
C LEU A 47 25.85 15.69 27.14
N SER A 48 26.70 14.79 26.63
CA SER A 48 26.62 13.36 26.97
C SER A 48 27.05 13.07 28.41
N LEU A 49 28.02 13.82 28.96
CA LEU A 49 28.41 13.73 30.38
C LEU A 49 27.39 14.40 31.32
N SER A 50 26.65 15.43 30.89
CA SER A 50 25.55 16.01 31.68
C SER A 50 24.21 15.25 31.57
N LEU A 51 24.03 14.43 30.53
CA LEU A 51 22.87 13.53 30.39
C LEU A 51 23.08 12.16 31.05
N CYS A 52 24.30 11.86 31.54
CA CYS A 52 24.61 10.62 32.27
C CYS A 52 24.60 10.75 33.81
N SER A 53 24.18 11.88 34.39
CA SER A 53 24.11 12.08 35.85
C SER A 53 22.69 12.35 36.36
N GLY A 54 21.72 11.57 35.89
CA GLY A 54 20.36 11.64 36.39
C GLY A 54 19.46 10.66 35.69
N TRP A 55 19.49 9.39 36.15
CA TRP A 55 18.35 8.46 36.30
C TRP A 55 18.91 7.07 36.63
N SER A 56 19.33 6.94 37.88
CA SER A 56 19.25 5.68 38.59
C SER A 56 17.77 5.28 38.72
N THR A 57 17.36 4.25 37.98
CA THR A 57 16.53 3.09 38.40
C THR A 57 15.81 2.51 37.18
N LEU A 58 16.15 1.27 36.84
CA LEU A 58 15.32 0.38 36.03
C LEU A 58 13.87 0.37 36.55
N PRO A 59 12.83 0.33 35.71
CA PRO A 59 11.57 -0.24 36.12
C PRO A 59 11.58 -1.74 35.84
N GLU A 60 12.25 -2.50 36.71
CA GLU A 60 11.83 -3.85 37.04
C GLU A 60 10.56 -3.76 37.88
N ASP A 61 9.38 -3.75 37.24
CA ASP A 61 8.15 -4.36 37.76
C ASP A 61 7.00 -4.10 36.79
N ARG A 62 6.69 -5.06 35.90
CA ARG A 62 5.39 -5.08 35.19
C ARG A 62 4.52 -6.25 35.64
N SER A 63 4.67 -6.63 36.91
CA SER A 63 3.99 -7.78 37.50
C SER A 63 3.03 -7.40 38.63
N LYS A 64 2.95 -6.14 39.07
CA LYS A 64 2.14 -5.72 40.22
C LYS A 64 0.86 -4.97 39.84
N CYS A 65 -0.23 -5.30 40.54
CA CYS A 65 -1.53 -4.66 40.43
C CYS A 65 -1.53 -3.31 41.16
N ALA A 66 -1.89 -2.21 40.50
CA ALA A 66 -1.89 -0.89 41.12
C ALA A 66 -3.02 -0.66 42.16
N VAL A 67 -3.92 -1.63 42.36
CA VAL A 67 -5.00 -1.55 43.36
C VAL A 67 -4.64 -2.27 44.66
N CYS A 68 -3.94 -3.40 44.59
CA CYS A 68 -3.53 -4.16 45.77
C CYS A 68 -2.02 -4.19 46.01
N GLU A 69 -1.24 -3.58 45.12
CA GLU A 69 0.23 -3.48 45.13
C GLU A 69 0.96 -4.85 45.17
N GLN A 70 0.23 -5.95 44.94
CA GLN A 70 0.75 -7.32 44.88
C GLN A 70 0.88 -7.79 43.44
N VAL A 71 1.60 -8.91 43.24
CA VAL A 71 1.69 -9.60 41.95
C VAL A 71 0.30 -9.90 41.38
N LEU A 72 0.11 -9.67 40.08
CA LEU A 72 -1.16 -9.83 39.39
C LEU A 72 -1.67 -11.28 39.50
N ARG A 73 -2.84 -11.46 40.11
CA ARG A 73 -3.60 -12.72 40.12
C ARG A 73 -4.82 -12.58 39.21
N ASP A 74 -4.96 -13.49 38.24
CA ASP A 74 -5.95 -13.40 37.16
C ASP A 74 -5.88 -12.03 36.45
N PRO A 75 -4.78 -11.75 35.73
CA PRO A 75 -4.53 -10.44 35.13
C PRO A 75 -5.55 -10.13 34.03
N VAL A 76 -6.17 -8.95 34.15
CA VAL A 76 -7.03 -8.40 33.12
C VAL A 76 -6.51 -7.03 32.69
N SER A 77 -6.62 -6.72 31.41
CA SER A 77 -6.42 -5.37 30.90
C SER A 77 -7.75 -4.66 30.65
N ILE A 78 -7.79 -3.37 30.91
CA ILE A 78 -8.92 -2.49 30.59
C ILE A 78 -8.61 -1.68 29.33
N THR A 79 -9.60 -0.95 28.79
CA THR A 79 -9.50 -0.26 27.49
C THR A 79 -8.37 0.76 27.36
N CYS A 80 -7.84 1.29 28.47
CA CYS A 80 -6.66 2.17 28.46
C CYS A 80 -5.31 1.43 28.48
N GLY A 81 -5.29 0.09 28.44
CA GLY A 81 -4.08 -0.74 28.37
C GLY A 81 -3.45 -1.10 29.72
N HIS A 82 -3.97 -0.58 30.83
CA HIS A 82 -3.49 -0.87 32.20
C HIS A 82 -3.97 -2.25 32.69
N ARG A 83 -3.14 -2.91 33.51
CA ARG A 83 -3.34 -4.29 33.98
C ARG A 83 -3.65 -4.34 35.47
N PHE A 84 -4.64 -5.14 35.85
CA PHE A 84 -5.08 -5.31 37.23
C PHE A 84 -5.44 -6.76 37.52
N CYS A 85 -5.48 -7.16 38.80
CA CYS A 85 -6.16 -8.40 39.17
C CYS A 85 -7.66 -8.24 38.89
N ARG A 86 -8.29 -9.25 38.28
CA ARG A 86 -9.72 -9.20 37.93
C ARG A 86 -10.63 -8.83 39.09
N GLN A 87 -10.37 -9.40 40.26
CA GLN A 87 -11.14 -9.11 41.48
C GLN A 87 -10.90 -7.68 41.99
N CYS A 88 -9.67 -7.18 41.91
CA CYS A 88 -9.33 -5.84 42.40
C CYS A 88 -10.02 -4.75 41.59
N ILE A 89 -9.98 -4.83 40.25
CA ILE A 89 -10.63 -3.83 39.40
C ILE A 89 -12.15 -3.94 39.45
N THR A 90 -12.69 -5.15 39.60
CA THR A 90 -14.13 -5.37 39.77
C THR A 90 -14.64 -4.72 41.06
N ARG A 91 -13.95 -4.94 42.19
CA ARG A 91 -14.33 -4.37 43.49
C ARG A 91 -14.16 -2.85 43.55
N TYR A 92 -13.14 -2.31 42.88
CA TYR A 92 -12.96 -0.87 42.72
C TYR A 92 -14.17 -0.23 42.02
N TRP A 93 -14.73 -0.89 41.01
CA TRP A 93 -15.90 -0.41 40.27
C TRP A 93 -17.27 -0.70 40.92
N GLU A 94 -17.32 -1.47 42.02
CA GLU A 94 -18.56 -1.67 42.80
C GLU A 94 -18.95 -0.42 43.60
N HIS A 95 -18.00 0.51 43.82
CA HIS A 95 -18.22 1.79 44.50
C HIS A 95 -17.84 2.96 43.57
N PRO A 96 -18.62 3.22 42.50
CA PRO A 96 -18.28 4.26 41.53
C PRO A 96 -18.24 5.65 42.17
N ALA A 97 -17.43 6.54 41.58
CA ALA A 97 -17.37 7.94 41.98
C ALA A 97 -18.79 8.58 41.96
N PRO A 98 -19.04 9.67 42.72
CA PRO A 98 -20.37 10.31 42.81
C PRO A 98 -21.03 10.70 41.48
N SER A 99 -20.25 10.70 40.39
CA SER A 99 -20.68 10.96 39.01
C SER A 99 -21.23 9.74 38.25
N GLY A 100 -21.22 8.54 38.84
CA GLY A 100 -21.71 7.31 38.19
C GLY A 100 -20.83 6.78 37.05
N GLN A 101 -19.60 7.28 36.92
CA GLN A 101 -18.65 6.89 35.86
C GLN A 101 -17.59 5.93 36.40
N TYR A 102 -17.15 5.00 35.54
CA TYR A 102 -16.06 4.07 35.83
C TYR A 102 -14.74 4.71 35.43
N ASP A 103 -13.74 4.73 36.32
CA ASP A 103 -12.42 5.25 36.02
C ASP A 103 -11.30 4.21 36.21
N CYS A 104 -10.18 4.44 35.54
CA CYS A 104 -8.97 3.65 35.72
C CYS A 104 -8.19 4.11 36.98
N PRO A 105 -7.80 3.21 37.89
CA PRO A 105 -7.02 3.55 39.07
C PRO A 105 -5.64 4.19 38.80
N GLN A 106 -5.04 3.95 37.62
CA GLN A 106 -3.70 4.43 37.29
C GLN A 106 -3.69 5.77 36.54
N ASP A 107 -4.52 5.94 35.50
CA ASP A 107 -4.52 7.14 34.65
C ASP A 107 -5.81 7.99 34.76
N ARG A 108 -6.76 7.55 35.60
CA ARG A 108 -8.05 8.23 35.86
C ARG A 108 -8.89 8.53 34.62
N LYS A 109 -8.65 7.83 33.49
CA LYS A 109 -9.52 7.93 32.32
C LYS A 109 -10.92 7.42 32.66
N ARG A 110 -11.94 8.22 32.34
CA ARG A 110 -13.34 7.96 32.70
C ARG A 110 -14.09 7.32 31.54
N SER A 111 -14.99 6.39 31.88
CA SER A 111 -15.91 5.73 30.96
C SER A 111 -17.34 5.80 31.48
N ARG A 112 -18.29 6.07 30.57
CA ARG A 112 -19.73 6.10 30.88
C ARG A 112 -20.34 4.69 30.98
N THR A 113 -19.68 3.69 30.41
CA THR A 113 -20.07 2.27 30.48
C THR A 113 -18.96 1.45 31.14
N ARG A 114 -19.32 0.35 31.80
CA ARG A 114 -18.34 -0.51 32.49
C ARG A 114 -17.31 -1.03 31.47
N PRO A 115 -16.00 -0.73 31.62
CA PRO A 115 -15.00 -1.16 30.65
C PRO A 115 -14.93 -2.69 30.56
N VAL A 116 -14.76 -3.20 29.34
CA VAL A 116 -14.59 -4.64 29.08
C VAL A 116 -13.27 -5.11 29.67
N LEU A 117 -13.32 -6.18 30.48
CA LEU A 117 -12.14 -6.83 31.02
C LEU A 117 -11.61 -7.83 30.01
N LEU A 118 -10.44 -7.55 29.43
CA LEU A 118 -9.75 -8.46 28.52
C LEU A 118 -8.84 -9.40 29.33
N PRO A 119 -9.06 -10.72 29.33
CA PRO A 119 -8.19 -11.67 30.05
C PRO A 119 -6.80 -11.73 29.41
N LEU A 120 -5.75 -11.73 30.24
CA LEU A 120 -4.39 -12.05 29.82
C LEU A 120 -4.10 -13.50 30.25
N ILE A 121 -3.92 -14.40 29.29
CA ILE A 121 -3.54 -15.79 29.59
C ILE A 121 -2.01 -15.87 29.51
N GLU A 122 -1.36 -16.03 30.66
CA GLU A 122 0.01 -16.58 30.69
C GLU A 122 -0.05 -18.12 30.68
N PRO A 123 0.86 -18.79 29.98
CA PRO A 123 0.79 -20.23 29.78
C PRO A 123 1.16 -20.95 31.08
N THR A 124 0.21 -21.66 31.67
CA THR A 124 0.50 -22.70 32.66
C THR A 124 0.78 -24.00 31.93
N ASP A 125 1.99 -24.53 32.10
CA ASP A 125 2.39 -25.89 31.73
C ASP A 125 1.50 -26.89 32.46
N ASP A 126 0.44 -27.36 31.80
CA ASP A 126 -0.27 -28.56 32.21
C ASP A 126 -0.67 -29.40 31.00
N ALA A 127 -0.24 -30.65 31.03
CA ALA A 127 -0.31 -31.64 29.96
C ALA A 127 -1.76 -32.05 29.62
N ARG A 128 -2.45 -31.24 28.80
CA ARG A 128 -3.64 -31.61 27.99
C ARG A 128 -3.62 -30.90 26.61
N GLY A 129 -2.44 -30.85 26.00
CA GLY A 129 -2.10 -29.90 24.93
C GLY A 129 -2.60 -30.19 23.51
N SER A 130 -3.53 -31.12 23.27
CA SER A 130 -3.98 -31.42 21.89
C SER A 130 -5.30 -30.77 21.52
N GLU A 131 -6.32 -30.78 22.38
CA GLU A 131 -7.68 -30.33 22.01
C GLU A 131 -7.89 -28.81 22.15
N ASN A 132 -7.26 -28.16 23.14
CA ASN A 132 -7.37 -26.71 23.33
C ASN A 132 -6.56 -25.88 22.32
N MET A 133 -5.52 -26.47 21.71
CA MET A 133 -4.64 -25.78 20.77
C MET A 133 -5.27 -25.59 19.39
N ASP A 134 -6.14 -26.50 18.96
CA ASP A 134 -6.84 -26.44 17.69
C ASP A 134 -7.92 -25.34 17.69
N VAL A 135 -8.67 -25.21 18.79
CA VAL A 135 -9.68 -24.16 18.98
C VAL A 135 -9.07 -22.75 18.92
N SER A 136 -7.83 -22.57 19.41
CA SER A 136 -7.13 -21.28 19.37
C SER A 136 -6.79 -20.85 17.94
N LEU A 137 -6.28 -21.78 17.12
CA LEU A 137 -5.92 -21.51 15.73
C LEU A 137 -7.17 -21.26 14.90
N GLN A 138 -8.22 -22.07 15.09
CA GLN A 138 -9.49 -21.87 14.39
C GLN A 138 -10.10 -20.50 14.67
N ARG A 139 -10.02 -20.03 15.93
CA ARG A 139 -10.45 -18.67 16.29
C ARG A 139 -9.60 -17.59 15.62
N ALA A 140 -8.28 -17.77 15.56
CA ALA A 140 -7.39 -16.85 14.87
C ALA A 140 -7.71 -16.77 13.36
N ILE A 141 -7.98 -17.91 12.72
CA ILE A 141 -8.38 -17.99 11.30
C ILE A 141 -9.71 -17.26 11.07
N VAL A 142 -10.72 -17.47 11.93
CA VAL A 142 -12.01 -16.78 11.82
C VAL A 142 -11.85 -15.26 11.97
N ASN A 143 -11.05 -14.81 12.94
CA ASN A 143 -10.76 -13.39 13.13
C ASN A 143 -10.05 -12.80 11.91
N HIS A 144 -9.10 -13.52 11.36
CA HIS A 144 -8.35 -13.12 10.17
C HIS A 144 -9.24 -13.01 8.93
N LYS A 145 -10.11 -14.01 8.67
CA LYS A 145 -11.16 -13.91 7.64
C LYS A 145 -12.00 -12.64 7.82
N ALA A 146 -12.44 -12.34 9.04
CA ALA A 146 -13.24 -11.14 9.32
C ALA A 146 -12.47 -9.83 9.06
N ILE A 147 -11.17 -9.79 9.34
CA ILE A 147 -10.31 -8.63 9.07
C ILE A 147 -10.09 -8.45 7.58
N LEU A 148 -9.75 -9.53 6.84
CA LEU A 148 -9.60 -9.46 5.39
C LEU A 148 -10.91 -9.09 4.70
N LYS A 149 -12.05 -9.60 5.19
CA LYS A 149 -13.37 -9.16 4.74
C LYS A 149 -13.54 -7.66 4.92
N ARG A 150 -13.33 -7.12 6.13
CA ARG A 150 -13.43 -5.67 6.37
C ARG A 150 -12.45 -4.83 5.55
N ARG A 151 -11.26 -5.37 5.28
CA ARG A 151 -10.23 -4.69 4.49
C ARG A 151 -10.61 -4.57 3.01
N TYR A 152 -11.32 -5.55 2.46
CA TYR A 152 -11.62 -5.65 1.03
C TYR A 152 -13.10 -5.60 0.66
N GLU A 153 -14.01 -5.47 1.64
CA GLU A 153 -15.46 -5.37 1.39
C GLU A 153 -15.83 -4.08 0.64
N CYS A 154 -15.01 -3.04 0.74
CA CYS A 154 -15.27 -1.75 0.13
C CYS A 154 -14.07 -1.22 -0.65
N VAL A 155 -14.37 -0.48 -1.73
CA VAL A 155 -13.38 0.26 -2.52
C VAL A 155 -13.52 1.74 -2.20
N ILE A 156 -12.39 2.42 -2.00
CA ILE A 156 -12.33 3.87 -1.83
C ILE A 156 -12.38 4.50 -3.22
N GLU A 157 -13.56 4.99 -3.65
CA GLU A 157 -13.75 5.63 -4.96
C GLU A 157 -13.44 7.14 -4.97
N GLY A 158 -12.50 7.59 -4.12
CA GLY A 158 -12.23 9.01 -3.93
C GLY A 158 -13.37 9.77 -3.21
N VAL A 159 -13.08 10.98 -2.76
CA VAL A 159 -13.89 11.76 -1.78
C VAL A 159 -15.21 12.33 -2.34
N LEU A 160 -15.71 11.84 -3.49
CA LEU A 160 -16.89 12.37 -4.17
C LEU A 160 -18.20 12.17 -3.38
N LYS A 161 -18.28 11.11 -2.56
CA LYS A 161 -19.39 10.92 -1.62
C LYS A 161 -18.85 11.07 -0.20
N ALA A 162 -19.40 12.02 0.57
CA ALA A 162 -19.09 12.19 1.98
C ALA A 162 -19.25 10.85 2.72
N GLY A 163 -18.12 10.17 3.02
CA GLY A 163 -18.11 8.89 3.74
C GLY A 163 -18.63 7.66 2.97
N GLY A 164 -18.76 7.70 1.64
CA GLY A 164 -19.32 6.58 0.87
C GLY A 164 -18.30 5.50 0.55
N GLN A 165 -18.20 4.48 1.40
CA GLN A 165 -17.57 3.21 1.04
C GLN A 165 -18.49 2.47 0.05
N THR A 166 -18.03 2.24 -1.19
CA THR A 166 -18.81 1.47 -2.18
C THR A 166 -18.50 -0.02 -1.99
N PRO A 167 -19.49 -0.89 -1.74
CA PRO A 167 -19.26 -2.33 -1.60
C PRO A 167 -18.66 -2.91 -2.88
N LEU A 168 -17.51 -3.58 -2.78
CA LEU A 168 -16.82 -4.17 -3.93
C LEU A 168 -17.74 -5.12 -4.69
N ASN A 169 -18.50 -5.94 -3.98
CA ASN A 169 -19.47 -6.88 -4.57
C ASN A 169 -20.53 -6.20 -5.44
N GLY A 170 -20.90 -4.94 -5.14
CA GLY A 170 -21.91 -4.20 -5.90
C GLY A 170 -21.38 -3.67 -7.25
N ILE A 171 -20.09 -3.36 -7.32
CA ILE A 171 -19.47 -2.71 -8.49
C ILE A 171 -18.51 -3.62 -9.27
N TYR A 172 -18.14 -4.77 -8.70
CA TYR A 172 -17.17 -5.67 -9.33
C TYR A 172 -17.76 -6.31 -10.60
N THR A 173 -17.03 -6.18 -11.69
CA THR A 173 -17.25 -6.89 -12.95
C THR A 173 -16.09 -7.85 -13.14
N GLU A 174 -16.39 -9.12 -13.42
CA GLU A 174 -15.38 -10.16 -13.63
C GLU A 174 -14.47 -9.77 -14.81
N LEU A 175 -13.15 -9.88 -14.63
CA LEU A 175 -12.19 -9.61 -15.71
C LEU A 175 -12.14 -10.78 -16.69
N TYR A 176 -11.88 -10.48 -17.96
CA TYR A 176 -11.51 -11.51 -18.93
C TYR A 176 -10.07 -11.97 -18.66
N ILE A 177 -9.91 -13.16 -18.08
CA ILE A 177 -8.60 -13.77 -17.79
C ILE A 177 -8.44 -15.03 -18.64
N THR A 178 -7.28 -15.17 -19.26
CA THR A 178 -6.96 -16.30 -20.17
C THR A 178 -5.69 -17.03 -19.73
N GLU A 179 -5.50 -18.26 -20.19
CA GLU A 179 -4.21 -18.94 -20.08
C GLU A 179 -3.13 -18.12 -20.82
N GLY A 180 -2.04 -17.81 -20.13
CA GLY A 180 -0.92 -17.05 -20.68
C GLY A 180 0.21 -17.97 -21.15
N GLU A 181 0.95 -17.51 -22.15
CA GLU A 181 2.14 -18.24 -22.62
C GLU A 181 3.25 -18.23 -21.56
N ARG A 182 3.84 -19.42 -21.32
CA ARG A 182 4.97 -19.63 -20.40
C ARG A 182 6.30 -19.10 -20.96
N GLU A 183 6.46 -19.15 -22.28
CA GLU A 183 7.66 -18.68 -22.99
C GLU A 183 7.24 -17.56 -23.94
N GLY A 184 7.67 -16.34 -23.63
CA GLY A 184 7.31 -15.16 -24.39
C GLY A 184 7.73 -13.93 -23.63
N VAL A 185 8.98 -13.51 -23.84
CA VAL A 185 9.39 -12.15 -23.52
C VAL A 185 8.58 -11.27 -24.46
N ASN A 186 7.52 -10.63 -23.97
CA ASN A 186 6.96 -9.49 -24.69
C ASN A 186 8.03 -8.38 -24.65
N ASN A 187 8.99 -8.47 -25.57
CA ASN A 187 9.87 -7.37 -25.97
C ASN A 187 9.09 -6.32 -26.78
N GLU A 188 7.84 -6.63 -27.14
CA GLU A 188 6.89 -5.61 -27.54
C GLU A 188 6.68 -4.69 -26.35
N HIS A 189 6.94 -3.41 -26.57
CA HIS A 189 6.67 -2.35 -25.61
C HIS A 189 5.25 -2.53 -25.03
N GLU A 190 4.94 -1.94 -23.87
CA GLU A 190 3.59 -1.92 -23.27
C GLU A 190 2.56 -1.12 -24.13
N VAL A 191 2.66 -1.23 -25.46
CA VAL A 191 1.75 -0.70 -26.44
C VAL A 191 0.51 -1.57 -26.40
N TRP A 192 -0.52 -0.98 -25.83
CA TRP A 192 -1.89 -1.43 -25.97
C TRP A 192 -2.22 -1.56 -27.48
N GLN A 193 -2.30 -2.80 -27.97
CA GLN A 193 -2.70 -3.06 -29.36
C GLN A 193 -4.19 -2.86 -29.46
N ALA A 194 -4.58 -1.90 -30.31
CA ALA A 194 -5.89 -1.29 -30.25
C ALA A 194 -7.05 -2.15 -30.74
N ASP A 195 -6.72 -3.26 -31.38
CA ASP A 195 -7.65 -4.02 -32.18
C ASP A 195 -7.61 -5.50 -31.74
N PRO A 196 -8.67 -6.00 -31.09
CA PRO A 196 -8.79 -7.42 -30.78
C PRO A 196 -8.68 -8.30 -32.04
N ALA A 197 -8.99 -7.75 -33.23
CA ALA A 197 -8.87 -8.44 -34.51
C ALA A 197 -7.43 -8.49 -35.07
N SER A 198 -6.51 -7.66 -34.56
CA SER A 198 -5.09 -7.69 -34.96
C SER A 198 -4.28 -8.76 -34.24
N ARG A 199 -4.80 -9.26 -33.11
CA ARG A 199 -4.27 -10.45 -32.44
C ARG A 199 -4.78 -11.66 -33.19
N THR A 200 -3.89 -12.40 -33.84
CA THR A 200 -4.20 -13.75 -34.29
C THR A 200 -4.76 -14.51 -33.08
N PRO A 201 -5.97 -15.09 -33.15
CA PRO A 201 -6.48 -15.95 -32.09
C PRO A 201 -5.52 -17.14 -32.03
N THR A 202 -4.58 -17.10 -31.08
CA THR A 202 -3.86 -18.30 -30.69
C THR A 202 -4.91 -19.29 -30.21
N SER A 203 -4.81 -20.54 -30.64
CA SER A 203 -5.80 -21.60 -30.43
C SER A 203 -5.95 -22.06 -28.97
N ARG A 204 -5.67 -21.19 -27.98
CA ARG A 204 -5.62 -21.46 -26.54
C ARG A 204 -6.19 -20.31 -25.68
N ASP A 205 -7.15 -19.54 -26.18
CA ASP A 205 -7.88 -18.55 -25.35
C ASP A 205 -8.89 -19.26 -24.42
N THR A 206 -8.41 -20.15 -23.56
CA THR A 206 -9.24 -20.79 -22.54
C THR A 206 -9.54 -19.75 -21.47
N LEU A 207 -10.82 -19.38 -21.34
CA LEU A 207 -11.27 -18.48 -20.29
C LEU A 207 -11.09 -19.12 -18.92
N ILE A 208 -10.47 -18.38 -18.00
CA ILE A 208 -10.22 -18.81 -16.62
C ILE A 208 -10.97 -17.88 -15.70
N HIS A 209 -11.89 -18.42 -14.91
CA HIS A 209 -12.55 -17.66 -13.86
C HIS A 209 -11.56 -17.39 -12.71
N CYS A 210 -11.59 -16.20 -12.11
CA CYS A 210 -10.63 -15.80 -11.08
C CYS A 210 -10.59 -16.79 -9.89
N ASN A 211 -11.77 -17.25 -9.44
CA ASN A 211 -11.87 -18.25 -8.36
C ASN A 211 -11.43 -19.67 -8.76
N ASP A 212 -11.16 -19.93 -10.04
CA ASP A 212 -10.73 -21.24 -10.55
C ASP A 212 -9.25 -21.24 -10.96
N ILE A 213 -8.48 -20.22 -10.59
CA ILE A 213 -7.14 -19.99 -11.11
C ILE A 213 -6.12 -21.09 -10.74
N PHE A 214 -6.38 -21.86 -9.66
CA PHE A 214 -5.58 -23.02 -9.24
C PHE A 214 -6.16 -24.36 -9.70
N LYS A 215 -7.30 -24.36 -10.38
CA LYS A 215 -7.90 -25.58 -10.90
C LYS A 215 -7.23 -25.94 -12.23
N PRO A 216 -6.85 -27.21 -12.43
CA PRO A 216 -6.27 -27.65 -13.68
C PRO A 216 -7.26 -27.44 -14.83
N LEU A 217 -6.75 -26.96 -15.96
CA LEU A 217 -7.55 -26.84 -17.18
C LEU A 217 -7.93 -28.22 -17.72
N PRO A 218 -9.02 -28.34 -18.51
CA PRO A 218 -9.42 -29.62 -19.11
C PRO A 218 -8.26 -30.26 -19.88
N GLY A 219 -7.81 -31.45 -19.45
CA GLY A 219 -6.69 -32.18 -20.06
C GLY A 219 -5.32 -31.96 -19.40
N GLN A 220 -5.21 -31.11 -18.38
CA GLN A 220 -4.02 -31.01 -17.54
C GLN A 220 -4.16 -31.91 -16.30
N GLU A 221 -3.23 -32.85 -16.11
CA GLU A 221 -3.16 -33.70 -14.90
C GLU A 221 -2.22 -33.11 -13.82
N ARG A 222 -1.53 -32.00 -14.12
CA ARG A 222 -0.53 -31.42 -13.21
C ARG A 222 -1.20 -30.57 -12.14
N SER A 223 -0.82 -30.77 -10.88
CA SER A 223 -1.18 -29.89 -9.78
C SER A 223 -0.56 -28.50 -9.98
N ILE A 224 -1.36 -27.46 -9.84
CA ILE A 224 -0.90 -26.07 -9.95
C ILE A 224 -0.60 -25.57 -8.54
N ARG A 225 0.67 -25.26 -8.26
CA ARG A 225 1.10 -24.65 -7.01
C ARG A 225 1.31 -23.16 -7.17
N THR A 226 2.01 -22.73 -8.22
CA THR A 226 2.33 -21.32 -8.48
C THR A 226 1.64 -20.80 -9.73
N VAL A 227 0.83 -19.75 -9.56
CA VAL A 227 0.21 -18.99 -10.65
C VAL A 227 0.87 -17.61 -10.76
N LEU A 228 1.27 -17.23 -11.97
CA LEU A 228 1.71 -15.88 -12.30
C LEU A 228 0.71 -15.21 -13.24
N THR A 229 -0.01 -14.19 -12.75
CA THR A 229 -0.93 -13.38 -13.55
C THR A 229 -0.24 -12.13 -14.07
N LYS A 230 -0.07 -12.05 -15.39
CA LYS A 230 0.47 -10.88 -16.08
C LYS A 230 -0.64 -10.02 -16.67
N GLY A 231 -0.39 -8.72 -16.76
CA GLY A 231 -1.29 -7.78 -17.43
C GLY A 231 -0.82 -6.34 -17.27
N ILE A 232 -1.21 -5.47 -18.19
CA ILE A 232 -0.77 -4.07 -18.20
C ILE A 232 -1.28 -3.28 -16.98
N ALA A 233 -0.70 -2.10 -16.71
CA ALA A 233 -1.12 -1.24 -15.62
C ALA A 233 -2.61 -0.88 -15.74
N GLY A 234 -3.37 -0.95 -14.64
CA GLY A 234 -4.79 -0.55 -14.63
C GLY A 234 -5.77 -1.56 -15.20
N ILE A 235 -5.29 -2.74 -15.62
CA ILE A 235 -6.14 -3.80 -16.19
C ILE A 235 -7.03 -4.49 -15.14
N GLY A 236 -6.79 -4.24 -13.84
CA GLY A 236 -7.62 -4.73 -12.75
C GLY A 236 -7.04 -5.88 -11.91
N LYS A 237 -5.77 -6.27 -12.10
CA LYS A 237 -5.12 -7.38 -11.36
C LYS A 237 -5.35 -7.33 -9.83
N THR A 238 -5.02 -6.21 -9.19
CA THR A 238 -5.19 -6.00 -7.75
C THR A 238 -6.66 -6.08 -7.32
N VAL A 239 -7.59 -5.57 -8.12
CA VAL A 239 -9.04 -5.63 -7.81
C VAL A 239 -9.55 -7.07 -7.88
N SER A 240 -9.07 -7.88 -8.83
CA SER A 240 -9.38 -9.32 -8.88
C SER A 240 -8.81 -10.08 -7.70
N VAL A 241 -7.60 -9.75 -7.24
CA VAL A 241 -7.04 -10.30 -5.99
C VAL A 241 -7.93 -9.95 -4.79
N GLN A 242 -8.31 -8.68 -4.64
CA GLN A 242 -9.19 -8.25 -3.55
C GLN A 242 -10.53 -8.98 -3.58
N LYS A 243 -11.12 -9.15 -4.77
CA LYS A 243 -12.36 -9.89 -4.95
C LYS A 243 -12.22 -11.37 -4.59
N PHE A 244 -11.14 -12.03 -5.00
CA PHE A 244 -10.86 -13.42 -4.64
C PHE A 244 -10.77 -13.60 -3.12
N ILE A 245 -10.05 -12.70 -2.44
CA ILE A 245 -9.92 -12.72 -0.97
C ILE A 245 -11.29 -12.50 -0.31
N LEU A 246 -12.09 -11.56 -0.83
CA LEU A 246 -13.43 -11.29 -0.33
C LEU A 246 -14.35 -12.51 -0.49
N ASP A 247 -14.34 -13.18 -1.63
CA ASP A 247 -15.12 -14.40 -1.87
C ASP A 247 -14.69 -15.55 -0.95
N TRP A 248 -13.40 -15.69 -0.66
CA TRP A 248 -12.90 -16.65 0.32
C TRP A 248 -13.33 -16.31 1.75
N ALA A 249 -13.24 -15.03 2.14
CA ALA A 249 -13.60 -14.55 3.47
C ALA A 249 -15.13 -14.56 3.71
N GLU A 250 -15.94 -14.46 2.65
CA GLU A 250 -17.40 -14.61 2.66
C GLU A 250 -17.87 -16.06 2.48
N GLU A 251 -16.94 -17.01 2.45
CA GLU A 251 -17.22 -18.45 2.31
C GLU A 251 -17.91 -18.85 1.00
N LYS A 252 -17.75 -18.04 -0.06
CA LYS A 252 -18.34 -18.26 -1.39
C LYS A 252 -17.49 -19.16 -2.29
N ALA A 253 -16.17 -19.10 -2.16
CA ALA A 253 -15.23 -19.84 -3.00
C ALA A 253 -13.96 -20.25 -2.23
N ASN A 254 -13.19 -21.19 -2.79
CA ASN A 254 -11.84 -21.57 -2.31
C ASN A 254 -11.77 -22.02 -0.84
N GLN A 255 -12.83 -22.66 -0.31
CA GLN A 255 -12.87 -23.13 1.08
C GLN A 255 -11.99 -24.37 1.34
N ASP A 256 -11.35 -24.89 0.30
CA ASP A 256 -10.26 -25.87 0.44
C ASP A 256 -8.95 -25.23 0.93
N VAL A 257 -8.83 -23.90 0.94
CA VAL A 257 -7.69 -23.15 1.49
C VAL A 257 -8.02 -22.70 2.91
N ASP A 258 -7.17 -23.09 3.87
CA ASP A 258 -7.38 -22.78 5.29
C ASP A 258 -7.07 -21.31 5.61
N ILE A 259 -5.98 -20.77 5.04
CA ILE A 259 -5.46 -19.43 5.35
C ILE A 259 -4.91 -18.76 4.09
N ILE A 260 -5.24 -17.47 3.89
CA ILE A 260 -4.66 -16.63 2.84
C ILE A 260 -3.75 -15.57 3.45
N PHE A 261 -2.48 -15.56 3.08
CA PHE A 261 -1.52 -14.52 3.42
C PHE A 261 -1.36 -13.55 2.25
N VAL A 262 -1.74 -12.29 2.44
CA VAL A 262 -1.52 -11.22 1.44
C VAL A 262 -0.20 -10.52 1.76
N LEU A 263 0.71 -10.50 0.79
CA LEU A 263 2.04 -9.90 0.90
C LEU A 263 2.30 -8.98 -0.31
N PRO A 264 1.77 -7.75 -0.34
CA PRO A 264 2.02 -6.85 -1.44
C PRO A 264 3.50 -6.42 -1.48
N PHE A 265 4.13 -6.44 -2.65
CA PHE A 265 5.55 -6.10 -2.78
C PHE A 265 5.86 -4.67 -2.33
N ARG A 266 4.92 -3.74 -2.52
CA ARG A 266 5.01 -2.38 -1.96
C ARG A 266 5.22 -2.36 -0.45
N GLU A 267 4.56 -3.24 0.29
CA GLU A 267 4.70 -3.32 1.75
C GLU A 267 6.01 -4.02 2.13
N LEU A 268 6.37 -5.08 1.39
CA LEU A 268 7.63 -5.81 1.59
C LEU A 268 8.85 -4.90 1.40
N ASN A 269 8.80 -3.96 0.45
CA ASN A 269 9.87 -3.00 0.21
C ASN A 269 10.19 -2.08 1.41
N LEU A 270 9.28 -1.96 2.39
CA LEU A 270 9.50 -1.16 3.60
C LEU A 270 10.43 -1.84 4.60
N ILE A 271 10.64 -3.14 4.46
CA ILE A 271 11.49 -3.91 5.36
C ILE A 271 12.95 -3.68 4.97
N LYS A 272 13.61 -2.73 5.66
CA LYS A 272 15.03 -2.42 5.47
C LYS A 272 15.92 -3.15 6.47
N ASP A 273 16.91 -3.89 5.97
CA ASP A 273 18.07 -4.43 6.70
C ASP A 273 17.77 -5.24 7.99
N ARG A 274 16.58 -5.85 8.07
CA ARG A 274 16.17 -6.70 9.18
C ARG A 274 16.21 -8.16 8.78
N GLN A 275 16.75 -8.99 9.66
CA GLN A 275 16.64 -10.45 9.56
C GLN A 275 15.26 -10.88 10.05
N TYR A 276 14.55 -11.61 9.20
CA TYR A 276 13.21 -12.13 9.45
C TYR A 276 13.22 -13.65 9.38
N SER A 277 12.41 -14.31 10.21
CA SER A 277 11.93 -15.65 9.88
C SER A 277 10.61 -15.54 9.13
N LEU A 278 10.23 -16.56 8.35
CA LEU A 278 8.94 -16.53 7.66
C LEU A 278 7.80 -16.40 8.66
N LEU A 279 7.85 -17.11 9.79
CA LEU A 279 6.83 -17.00 10.83
C LEU A 279 6.69 -15.56 11.36
N ARG A 280 7.82 -14.90 11.65
CA ARG A 280 7.81 -13.50 12.11
C ARG A 280 7.30 -12.55 11.03
N LEU A 281 7.68 -12.77 9.77
CA LEU A 281 7.21 -11.96 8.65
C LEU A 281 5.68 -12.02 8.57
N LEU A 282 5.11 -13.22 8.68
CA LEU A 282 3.66 -13.40 8.65
C LEU A 282 2.96 -12.81 9.87
N SER A 283 3.55 -12.92 11.07
CA SER A 283 3.01 -12.27 12.27
C SER A 283 3.08 -10.74 12.21
N ASP A 284 4.07 -10.16 11.53
CA ASP A 284 4.10 -8.71 11.32
C ASP A 284 3.00 -8.30 10.33
N PHE A 285 2.86 -9.01 9.20
CA PHE A 285 1.85 -8.74 8.16
C PHE A 285 0.41 -8.97 8.63
N HIS A 286 0.19 -9.98 9.46
CA HIS A 286 -1.11 -10.44 9.93
C HIS A 286 -1.05 -10.68 11.45
N PRO A 287 -0.91 -9.62 12.27
CA PRO A 287 -0.72 -9.74 13.72
C PRO A 287 -1.90 -10.39 14.46
N GLU A 288 -3.08 -10.39 13.85
CA GLU A 288 -4.26 -11.10 14.33
C GLU A 288 -4.14 -12.62 14.22
N LEU A 289 -3.33 -13.10 13.28
CA LEU A 289 -2.99 -14.51 13.11
C LEU A 289 -1.87 -14.81 14.10
N ASP A 290 -2.24 -15.07 15.36
CA ASP A 290 -1.33 -15.71 16.31
C ASP A 290 -1.15 -17.19 15.93
N ILE A 291 -0.36 -17.39 14.87
CA ILE A 291 -0.01 -18.71 14.33
C ILE A 291 0.68 -19.56 15.41
N GLY A 292 1.24 -18.92 16.45
CA GLY A 292 1.82 -19.53 17.64
C GLY A 292 3.15 -20.24 17.37
N ASN A 293 3.18 -21.21 16.46
CA ASN A 293 4.38 -21.97 16.11
C ASN A 293 4.38 -22.51 14.67
N ALA A 294 5.56 -22.92 14.22
CA ALA A 294 5.79 -23.46 12.88
C ALA A 294 4.91 -24.66 12.51
N LYS A 295 4.63 -25.55 13.46
CA LYS A 295 3.87 -26.80 13.22
C LYS A 295 2.44 -26.50 12.78
N LYS A 296 1.81 -25.48 13.37
CA LYS A 296 0.46 -25.03 12.98
C LYS A 296 0.45 -24.52 11.54
N LEU A 297 1.41 -23.66 11.19
CA LEU A 297 1.53 -23.13 9.83
C LEU A 297 1.70 -24.23 8.78
N THR A 298 2.55 -25.22 9.06
CA THR A 298 2.81 -26.34 8.14
C THR A 298 1.65 -27.32 8.01
N ALA A 299 0.74 -27.34 8.99
CA ALA A 299 -0.45 -28.20 8.97
C ALA A 299 -1.59 -27.61 8.14
N CYS A 300 -1.63 -26.29 7.98
CA CYS A 300 -2.63 -25.59 7.18
C CYS A 300 -2.28 -25.62 5.69
N LYS A 301 -3.31 -25.78 4.84
CA LYS A 301 -3.21 -25.47 3.42
C LYS A 301 -3.23 -23.94 3.25
N ALA A 302 -2.05 -23.35 3.31
CA ALA A 302 -1.85 -21.92 3.16
C ALA A 302 -1.77 -21.51 1.69
N MET A 303 -2.26 -20.30 1.41
CA MET A 303 -2.09 -19.62 0.13
C MET A 303 -1.41 -18.27 0.35
N PHE A 304 -0.43 -17.95 -0.48
CA PHE A 304 0.25 -16.66 -0.47
C PHE A 304 -0.11 -15.88 -1.72
N ILE A 305 -0.52 -14.63 -1.54
CA ILE A 305 -0.79 -13.70 -2.63
C ILE A 305 0.27 -12.61 -2.62
N PHE A 306 1.11 -12.62 -3.65
CA PHE A 306 2.13 -11.62 -3.92
C PHE A 306 1.62 -10.62 -4.96
N ASP A 307 1.07 -9.50 -4.50
CA ASP A 307 0.51 -8.49 -5.39
C ASP A 307 1.59 -7.45 -5.79
N GLY A 308 1.70 -7.18 -7.09
CA GLY A 308 2.53 -6.11 -7.65
C GLY A 308 4.03 -6.40 -7.72
N LEU A 309 4.44 -7.54 -8.27
CA LEU A 309 5.86 -7.88 -8.46
C LEU A 309 6.66 -6.81 -9.23
N ASP A 310 6.01 -6.10 -10.15
CA ASP A 310 6.64 -4.98 -10.87
C ASP A 310 6.97 -3.77 -9.99
N GLU A 311 6.45 -3.73 -8.75
CA GLU A 311 6.80 -2.73 -7.73
C GLU A 311 7.93 -3.23 -6.82
N SER A 312 8.40 -4.47 -6.97
CA SER A 312 9.45 -5.05 -6.12
C SER A 312 10.78 -4.30 -6.29
N ARG A 313 11.38 -3.92 -5.15
CA ARG A 313 12.77 -3.45 -5.05
C ARG A 313 13.69 -4.52 -4.46
N ILE A 314 13.13 -5.69 -4.14
CA ILE A 314 13.84 -6.83 -3.60
C ILE A 314 14.53 -7.56 -4.77
N PRO A 315 15.83 -7.93 -4.66
CA PRO A 315 16.58 -8.50 -5.78
C PRO A 315 16.01 -9.80 -6.37
N LEU A 316 15.36 -10.62 -5.53
CA LEU A 316 14.86 -11.95 -5.90
C LEU A 316 15.95 -12.82 -6.53
N ASP A 317 17.12 -12.92 -5.88
CA ASP A 317 18.27 -13.65 -6.42
C ASP A 317 18.14 -15.17 -6.21
N PHE A 318 17.39 -15.83 -7.09
CA PHE A 318 17.15 -17.28 -7.06
C PHE A 318 18.41 -18.15 -7.20
N GLN A 319 19.52 -17.59 -7.68
CA GLN A 319 20.76 -18.35 -7.92
C GLN A 319 21.73 -18.28 -6.73
N ARG A 320 21.85 -17.11 -6.09
CA ARG A 320 22.83 -16.89 -5.01
C ARG A 320 22.23 -17.01 -3.62
N ASN A 321 20.91 -16.91 -3.49
CA ASN A 321 20.27 -17.01 -2.19
C ASN A 321 20.45 -18.41 -1.58
N LYS A 322 20.72 -18.41 -0.27
CA LYS A 322 20.92 -19.65 0.49
C LYS A 322 19.60 -20.41 0.56
N MET A 323 19.68 -21.73 0.52
CA MET A 323 18.51 -22.58 0.76
C MET A 323 18.10 -22.47 2.23
N VAL A 324 16.81 -22.21 2.45
CA VAL A 324 16.16 -22.18 3.76
C VAL A 324 14.89 -23.00 3.65
N SER A 325 14.67 -23.92 4.60
CA SER A 325 13.50 -24.80 4.63
C SER A 325 12.72 -24.74 5.94
N ASP A 326 13.30 -24.12 6.98
CA ASP A 326 12.63 -23.94 8.27
C ASP A 326 12.02 -22.54 8.35
N VAL A 327 10.71 -22.49 8.61
CA VAL A 327 9.93 -21.25 8.74
C VAL A 327 10.35 -20.38 9.94
N THR A 328 11.10 -20.93 10.89
CA THR A 328 11.65 -20.23 12.05
C THR A 328 13.06 -19.69 11.83
N GLN A 329 13.76 -20.17 10.80
CA GLN A 329 15.11 -19.73 10.47
C GLN A 329 15.10 -18.26 10.02
N THR A 330 15.98 -17.45 10.59
CA THR A 330 16.11 -16.04 10.24
C THR A 330 17.00 -15.85 9.01
N SER A 331 16.57 -14.98 8.10
CA SER A 331 17.24 -14.64 6.84
C SER A 331 16.75 -13.27 6.32
N SER A 332 17.31 -12.78 5.21
CA SER A 332 16.73 -11.62 4.53
C SER A 332 15.37 -11.95 3.91
N VAL A 333 14.53 -10.94 3.71
CA VAL A 333 13.25 -11.09 2.99
C VAL A 333 13.47 -11.69 1.61
N ASP A 334 14.52 -11.26 0.91
CA ASP A 334 14.92 -11.81 -0.39
C ASP A 334 15.11 -13.34 -0.37
N VAL A 335 15.87 -13.84 0.61
CA VAL A 335 16.08 -15.28 0.81
C VAL A 335 14.76 -15.99 1.15
N LEU A 336 13.93 -15.40 2.01
CA LEU A 336 12.63 -16.00 2.38
C LEU A 336 11.69 -16.13 1.18
N LEU A 337 11.55 -15.06 0.38
CA LEU A 337 10.65 -15.02 -0.78
C LEU A 337 11.10 -15.99 -1.87
N THR A 338 12.40 -15.99 -2.22
CA THR A 338 12.94 -16.90 -3.23
C THR A 338 12.76 -18.37 -2.82
N ASN A 339 13.01 -18.72 -1.55
CA ASN A 339 12.81 -20.08 -1.05
C ASN A 339 11.33 -20.48 -0.96
N LEU A 340 10.42 -19.55 -0.66
CA LEU A 340 8.99 -19.83 -0.71
C LEU A 340 8.53 -20.07 -2.15
N ILE A 341 8.98 -19.26 -3.10
CA ILE A 341 8.64 -19.39 -4.52
C ILE A 341 9.18 -20.71 -5.10
N GLN A 342 10.44 -21.06 -4.80
CA GLN A 342 11.06 -22.33 -5.18
C GLN A 342 10.44 -23.56 -4.50
N GLY A 343 9.65 -23.38 -3.42
CA GLY A 343 9.05 -24.47 -2.66
C GLY A 343 9.95 -25.12 -1.62
N ASN A 344 11.12 -24.52 -1.32
CA ASN A 344 11.96 -24.95 -0.21
C ASN A 344 11.31 -24.63 1.14
N LEU A 345 10.62 -23.48 1.23
CA LEU A 345 9.73 -23.12 2.33
C LEU A 345 8.29 -23.46 1.93
N LEU A 346 7.55 -24.12 2.83
CA LEU A 346 6.13 -24.47 2.66
C LEU A 346 5.83 -25.05 1.26
N PRO A 347 6.36 -26.24 0.93
CA PRO A 347 6.20 -26.85 -0.40
C PRO A 347 4.74 -27.03 -0.81
N SER A 348 3.84 -27.29 0.15
CA SER A 348 2.41 -27.48 -0.10
C SER A 348 1.59 -26.19 -0.25
N ALA A 349 2.20 -25.02 -0.07
CA ALA A 349 1.48 -23.75 -0.14
C ALA A 349 1.21 -23.32 -1.58
N LEU A 350 0.01 -22.77 -1.83
CA LEU A 350 -0.37 -22.19 -3.11
C LEU A 350 0.18 -20.77 -3.22
N LEU A 351 0.68 -20.37 -4.38
CA LEU A 351 1.24 -19.04 -4.62
C LEU A 351 0.52 -18.38 -5.79
N TRP A 352 -0.01 -17.17 -5.57
CA TRP A 352 -0.52 -16.32 -6.64
C TRP A 352 0.30 -15.04 -6.71
N ILE A 353 0.98 -14.82 -7.83
CA ILE A 353 1.81 -13.65 -8.08
C ILE A 353 1.15 -12.80 -9.17
N THR A 354 0.98 -11.50 -8.95
CA THR A 354 0.53 -10.56 -9.99
C THR A 354 1.68 -9.65 -10.44
N SER A 355 1.75 -9.35 -11.73
CA SER A 355 2.82 -8.50 -12.28
C SER A 355 2.45 -7.83 -13.60
N ARG A 356 3.18 -6.77 -13.96
CA ARG A 356 3.27 -6.33 -15.36
C ARG A 356 4.17 -7.25 -16.17
N PRO A 357 3.91 -7.42 -17.49
CA PRO A 357 4.72 -8.29 -18.34
C PRO A 357 6.23 -8.01 -18.27
N ALA A 358 6.64 -6.74 -18.13
CA ALA A 358 8.05 -6.35 -18.09
C ALA A 358 8.83 -6.88 -16.87
N ALA A 359 8.14 -7.26 -15.78
CA ALA A 359 8.75 -7.71 -14.53
C ALA A 359 8.59 -9.23 -14.28
N THR A 360 7.91 -9.96 -15.16
CA THR A 360 7.68 -11.40 -14.98
C THR A 360 8.97 -12.22 -15.03
N ASN A 361 9.97 -11.73 -15.76
CA ASN A 361 11.31 -12.32 -15.87
C ASN A 361 12.11 -12.32 -14.56
N GLN A 362 11.65 -11.61 -13.53
CA GLN A 362 12.24 -11.71 -12.19
C GLN A 362 11.99 -13.10 -11.57
N ILE A 363 10.94 -13.80 -11.99
CA ILE A 363 10.64 -15.16 -11.52
C ILE A 363 11.09 -16.17 -12.58
N PRO A 364 11.94 -17.15 -12.22
CA PRO A 364 12.34 -18.20 -13.15
C PRO A 364 11.13 -19.00 -13.64
N PRO A 365 11.00 -19.30 -14.95
CA PRO A 365 9.88 -20.05 -15.51
C PRO A 365 9.65 -21.43 -14.85
N GLU A 366 10.73 -22.07 -14.38
CA GLU A 366 10.68 -23.34 -13.65
C GLU A 366 9.97 -23.26 -12.29
N CYS A 367 9.81 -22.06 -11.73
CA CYS A 367 9.09 -21.83 -10.47
C CYS A 367 7.59 -21.56 -10.68
N VAL A 368 7.12 -21.50 -11.93
CA VAL A 368 5.74 -21.14 -12.29
C VAL A 368 5.03 -22.32 -12.98
N ASP A 369 3.96 -22.80 -12.36
CA ASP A 369 3.18 -23.90 -12.92
C ASP A 369 2.18 -23.42 -13.97
N GLN A 370 1.63 -22.22 -13.81
CA GLN A 370 0.66 -21.63 -14.71
C GLN A 370 0.87 -20.12 -14.84
N VAL A 371 0.84 -19.64 -16.08
CA VAL A 371 0.78 -18.20 -16.38
C VAL A 371 -0.64 -17.89 -16.80
N THR A 372 -1.20 -16.79 -16.31
CA THR A 372 -2.49 -16.27 -16.78
C THR A 372 -2.34 -14.82 -17.23
N GLU A 373 -3.16 -14.39 -18.17
CA GLU A 373 -3.15 -13.02 -18.67
C GLU A 373 -4.49 -12.34 -18.42
N ALA A 374 -4.46 -11.25 -17.65
CA ALA A 374 -5.58 -10.35 -17.48
C ALA A 374 -5.71 -9.47 -18.73
N ARG A 375 -6.86 -9.55 -19.40
CA ARG A 375 -7.17 -8.84 -20.64
C ARG A 375 -8.24 -7.75 -20.43
N GLY A 376 -8.59 -7.38 -19.20
CA GLY A 376 -9.54 -6.29 -18.95
C GLY A 376 -10.98 -6.65 -19.32
N PHE A 377 -11.73 -5.68 -19.84
CA PHE A 377 -13.15 -5.83 -20.18
C PHE A 377 -13.40 -6.02 -21.67
N ASN A 378 -14.18 -7.06 -21.99
CA ASN A 378 -14.87 -7.19 -23.27
C ASN A 378 -16.13 -6.29 -23.30
N ASP A 379 -16.78 -6.18 -24.46
CA ASP A 379 -17.89 -5.24 -24.62
C ASP A 379 -19.07 -5.49 -23.65
N PRO A 380 -19.52 -6.74 -23.41
CA PRO A 380 -20.50 -7.02 -22.37
C PRO A 380 -20.07 -6.55 -20.96
N GLN A 381 -18.82 -6.80 -20.58
CA GLN A 381 -18.27 -6.41 -19.27
C GLN A 381 -18.19 -4.88 -19.11
N LYS A 382 -17.88 -4.14 -20.18
CA LYS A 382 -17.91 -2.67 -20.17
C LYS A 382 -19.30 -2.17 -19.77
N GLU A 383 -20.35 -2.71 -20.41
CA GLU A 383 -21.72 -2.31 -20.09
C GLU A 383 -22.14 -2.75 -18.69
N GLU A 384 -21.78 -3.97 -18.30
CA GLU A 384 -22.04 -4.50 -16.96
C GLU A 384 -21.45 -3.59 -15.88
N PHE A 385 -20.21 -3.13 -16.07
CA PHE A 385 -19.56 -2.19 -15.15
C PHE A 385 -20.39 -0.92 -14.96
N PHE A 386 -20.80 -0.25 -16.04
CA PHE A 386 -21.58 0.99 -15.93
C PHE A 386 -22.98 0.75 -15.35
N ARG A 387 -23.64 -0.36 -15.70
CA ARG A 387 -24.94 -0.72 -15.11
C ARG A 387 -24.85 -0.97 -13.61
N LYS A 388 -23.82 -1.72 -13.18
CA LYS A 388 -23.57 -1.96 -11.75
C LYS A 388 -23.24 -0.68 -11.00
N ARG A 389 -22.42 0.19 -11.59
CA ARG A 389 -21.98 1.43 -10.97
C ARG A 389 -23.10 2.48 -10.82
N PHE A 390 -24.08 2.45 -11.72
CA PHE A 390 -25.23 3.35 -11.74
C PHE A 390 -26.55 2.58 -11.58
N SER A 391 -26.55 1.57 -10.70
CA SER A 391 -27.72 0.70 -10.48
C SER A 391 -28.97 1.46 -10.04
N ASP A 392 -28.77 2.61 -9.38
CA ASP A 392 -29.85 3.43 -8.83
C ASP A 392 -30.46 4.38 -9.90
N ASP A 393 -29.80 4.56 -11.05
CA ASP A 393 -30.22 5.44 -12.13
C ASP A 393 -29.96 4.80 -13.50
N GLU A 394 -30.92 3.98 -13.95
CA GLU A 394 -30.83 3.28 -15.23
C GLU A 394 -30.77 4.24 -16.43
N ASP A 395 -31.40 5.42 -16.37
CA ASP A 395 -31.34 6.39 -17.48
C ASP A 395 -29.92 6.95 -17.64
N LEU A 396 -29.31 7.37 -16.53
CA LEU A 396 -27.92 7.80 -16.50
C LEU A 396 -26.98 6.71 -16.99
N ALA A 397 -27.16 5.46 -16.51
CA ALA A 397 -26.37 4.32 -16.95
C ALA A 397 -26.47 4.12 -18.48
N ASN A 398 -27.68 4.12 -19.03
CA ASN A 398 -27.93 3.95 -20.45
C ASN A 398 -27.35 5.08 -21.29
N ARG A 399 -27.44 6.34 -20.83
CA ARG A 399 -26.84 7.50 -21.49
C ARG A 399 -25.32 7.42 -21.53
N ILE A 400 -24.69 7.03 -20.41
CA ILE A 400 -23.24 6.81 -20.33
C ILE A 400 -22.82 5.70 -21.29
N ILE A 401 -23.48 4.53 -21.25
CA ILE A 401 -23.17 3.40 -22.13
C ILE A 401 -23.30 3.81 -23.61
N SER A 402 -24.36 4.56 -23.95
CA SER A 402 -24.57 5.06 -25.31
C SER A 402 -23.46 6.02 -25.75
N HIS A 403 -23.03 6.94 -24.88
CA HIS A 403 -21.90 7.84 -25.16
C HIS A 403 -20.58 7.07 -25.33
N ILE A 404 -20.30 6.09 -24.46
CA ILE A 404 -19.11 5.25 -24.58
C ILE A 404 -19.12 4.49 -25.90
N LYS A 405 -20.23 3.88 -26.31
CA LYS A 405 -20.35 3.14 -27.58
C LYS A 405 -20.21 4.03 -28.82
N THR A 406 -20.72 5.25 -28.78
CA THR A 406 -20.65 6.18 -29.91
C THR A 406 -19.29 6.82 -30.07
N SER A 407 -18.55 7.01 -28.97
CA SER A 407 -17.18 7.51 -28.98
C SER A 407 -16.19 6.35 -29.16
N ARG A 408 -15.65 6.18 -30.38
CA ARG A 408 -14.68 5.10 -30.69
C ARG A 408 -13.51 5.08 -29.70
N SER A 409 -12.93 6.23 -29.39
CA SER A 409 -11.82 6.37 -28.45
C SER A 409 -12.20 5.95 -27.04
N LEU A 410 -13.33 6.43 -26.49
CA LEU A 410 -13.75 6.02 -25.14
C LEU A 410 -14.09 4.53 -25.08
N HIS A 411 -14.84 4.01 -26.06
CA HIS A 411 -15.19 2.60 -26.15
C HIS A 411 -13.97 1.68 -26.07
N VAL A 412 -12.95 2.10 -26.80
CA VAL A 412 -11.67 1.42 -26.93
C VAL A 412 -10.88 1.47 -25.62
N MET A 413 -10.77 2.66 -25.01
CA MET A 413 -10.05 2.84 -23.75
C MET A 413 -10.74 2.13 -22.59
N CYS A 414 -12.06 2.08 -22.56
CA CYS A 414 -12.86 1.33 -21.56
C CYS A 414 -12.64 -0.19 -21.59
N HIS A 415 -11.80 -0.72 -22.48
CA HIS A 415 -11.21 -2.04 -22.27
C HIS A 415 -10.45 -2.13 -20.94
N MET A 416 -9.83 -1.04 -20.51
CA MET A 416 -9.16 -0.89 -19.23
C MET A 416 -10.17 -0.52 -18.14
N PRO A 417 -10.35 -1.33 -17.08
CA PRO A 417 -11.27 -1.01 -15.99
C PRO A 417 -11.01 0.35 -15.33
N VAL A 418 -9.75 0.77 -15.20
CA VAL A 418 -9.42 2.10 -14.67
C VAL A 418 -10.00 3.24 -15.52
N PHE A 419 -10.02 3.09 -16.85
CA PHE A 419 -10.63 4.08 -17.73
C PHE A 419 -12.15 4.04 -17.69
N CYS A 420 -12.77 2.89 -17.43
CA CYS A 420 -14.20 2.85 -17.10
C CYS A 420 -14.51 3.63 -15.83
N TRP A 421 -13.71 3.47 -14.78
CA TRP A 421 -13.89 4.19 -13.52
C TRP A 421 -13.72 5.71 -13.69
N ILE A 422 -12.64 6.16 -14.34
CA ILE A 422 -12.42 7.59 -14.64
C ILE A 422 -13.57 8.14 -15.48
N SER A 423 -13.97 7.40 -16.53
CA SER A 423 -15.05 7.84 -17.42
C SER A 423 -16.39 7.89 -16.70
N ALA A 424 -16.66 6.97 -15.77
CA ALA A 424 -17.87 6.99 -14.93
C ALA A 424 -17.94 8.28 -14.12
N ILE A 425 -16.86 8.67 -13.44
CA ILE A 425 -16.79 9.92 -12.65
C ILE A 425 -17.03 11.14 -13.53
N VAL A 426 -16.33 11.22 -14.67
CA VAL A 426 -16.40 12.38 -15.56
C VAL A 426 -17.80 12.51 -16.16
N LEU A 427 -18.35 11.42 -16.71
CA LEU A 427 -19.64 11.45 -17.39
C LEU A 427 -20.80 11.62 -16.40
N GLU A 428 -20.76 11.00 -15.22
CA GLU A 428 -21.74 11.24 -14.14
C GLU A 428 -21.83 12.74 -13.81
N HIS A 429 -20.69 13.39 -13.58
CA HIS A 429 -20.66 14.80 -13.22
C HIS A 429 -21.18 15.70 -14.35
N MET A 430 -20.76 15.45 -15.59
CA MET A 430 -21.14 16.28 -16.72
C MET A 430 -22.61 16.12 -17.13
N LEU A 431 -23.15 14.89 -17.05
CA LEU A 431 -24.56 14.62 -17.36
C LEU A 431 -25.50 15.11 -16.26
N SER A 432 -25.04 15.18 -15.00
CA SER A 432 -25.84 15.63 -13.85
C SER A 432 -25.89 17.15 -13.69
N THR A 433 -24.89 17.89 -14.21
CA THR A 433 -24.78 19.34 -13.99
C THR A 433 -25.41 20.21 -15.08
N ASP A 434 -26.11 19.59 -16.06
CA ASP A 434 -26.93 20.21 -17.11
C ASP A 434 -26.29 21.40 -17.85
N LYS A 435 -24.95 21.42 -17.90
CA LYS A 435 -24.20 22.39 -18.71
C LYS A 435 -24.09 21.82 -20.12
N ARG A 436 -24.51 22.59 -21.14
CA ARG A 436 -24.31 22.32 -22.58
C ARG A 436 -22.82 22.29 -23.00
N ARG A 437 -21.96 21.64 -22.22
CA ARG A 437 -20.57 21.38 -22.56
C ARG A 437 -20.49 20.15 -23.43
N GLU A 438 -19.59 20.18 -24.39
CA GLU A 438 -19.29 19.02 -25.22
C GLU A 438 -18.73 17.90 -24.33
N MET A 439 -19.27 16.68 -24.48
CA MET A 439 -18.78 15.51 -23.76
C MET A 439 -17.37 15.15 -24.22
N PRO A 440 -16.49 14.69 -23.32
CA PRO A 440 -15.15 14.30 -23.70
C PRO A 440 -15.22 13.17 -24.72
N LYS A 441 -14.40 13.28 -25.76
CA LYS A 441 -14.21 12.27 -26.80
C LYS A 441 -12.82 11.65 -26.70
N THR A 442 -11.82 12.39 -26.24
CA THR A 442 -10.43 11.94 -26.19
C THR A 442 -9.95 11.63 -24.77
N LEU A 443 -8.86 10.84 -24.65
CA LEU A 443 -8.23 10.55 -23.35
C LEU A 443 -7.82 11.83 -22.62
N ASN A 444 -7.19 12.75 -23.35
CA ASN A 444 -6.73 14.02 -22.81
C ASN A 444 -7.90 14.88 -22.32
N GLU A 445 -9.00 14.94 -23.08
CA GLU A 445 -10.21 15.63 -22.62
C GLU A 445 -10.79 14.96 -21.37
N THR A 446 -10.83 13.62 -21.31
CA THR A 446 -11.32 12.90 -20.13
C THR A 446 -10.46 13.21 -18.90
N PHE A 447 -9.13 13.13 -18.99
CA PHE A 447 -8.24 13.47 -17.88
C PHE A 447 -8.30 14.96 -17.50
N THR A 448 -8.38 15.85 -18.48
CA THR A 448 -8.56 17.29 -18.22
C THR A 448 -9.84 17.53 -17.44
N ASN A 449 -10.96 16.93 -17.86
CA ASN A 449 -12.22 17.04 -17.13
C ASN A 449 -12.14 16.37 -15.75
N PHE A 450 -11.48 15.21 -15.62
CA PHE A 450 -11.25 14.54 -14.35
C PHE A 450 -10.54 15.46 -13.35
N MET A 451 -9.43 16.08 -13.77
CA MET A 451 -8.71 17.05 -12.93
C MET A 451 -9.56 18.27 -12.60
N LEU A 452 -10.26 18.86 -13.58
CA LEU A 452 -11.13 20.03 -13.37
C LEU A 452 -12.29 19.73 -12.40
N ILE A 453 -12.89 18.55 -12.47
CA ILE A 453 -13.96 18.11 -11.58
C ILE A 453 -13.42 18.02 -10.15
N HIS A 454 -12.28 17.35 -9.96
CA HIS A 454 -11.66 17.20 -8.64
C HIS A 454 -11.22 18.54 -8.04
N THR A 455 -10.66 19.44 -8.84
CA THR A 455 -10.33 20.81 -8.44
C THR A 455 -11.58 21.61 -8.08
N SER A 456 -12.64 21.54 -8.89
CA SER A 456 -13.90 22.23 -8.59
C SER A 456 -14.55 21.74 -7.30
N LEU A 457 -14.48 20.44 -7.02
CA LEU A 457 -15.10 19.83 -5.84
C LEU A 457 -14.30 20.11 -4.56
N LYS A 458 -12.96 20.15 -4.65
CA LYS A 458 -12.11 20.72 -3.60
C LYS A 458 -12.64 22.09 -3.19
N ASN A 459 -12.80 22.99 -4.17
CA ASN A 459 -13.14 24.39 -3.90
C ASN A 459 -14.51 24.52 -3.22
N GLN A 460 -15.48 23.71 -3.63
CA GLN A 460 -16.79 23.67 -2.99
C GLN A 460 -16.73 23.15 -1.53
N LYS A 461 -15.93 22.12 -1.27
CA LYS A 461 -15.88 21.44 0.02
C LYS A 461 -15.14 22.24 1.10
N TYR A 462 -14.04 22.91 0.75
CA TYR A 462 -13.15 23.54 1.73
C TYR A 462 -13.30 25.07 1.83
N HIS A 463 -13.84 25.74 0.80
CA HIS A 463 -13.91 27.21 0.79
C HIS A 463 -15.34 27.78 0.94
N GLY A 464 -16.39 26.96 0.82
CA GLY A 464 -17.78 27.42 1.03
C GLY A 464 -18.15 28.67 0.20
N LYS A 465 -19.24 29.37 0.55
CA LYS A 465 -19.66 30.63 -0.11
C LYS A 465 -18.80 31.85 0.27
N ASP A 466 -17.66 31.67 0.92
CA ASP A 466 -16.80 32.80 1.28
C ASP A 466 -16.03 33.28 0.05
N LYS A 467 -16.08 34.60 -0.15
CA LYS A 467 -15.50 35.31 -1.30
C LYS A 467 -13.98 35.37 -1.18
N MET A 468 -13.29 34.24 -1.18
CA MET A 468 -11.94 34.25 -1.76
C MET A 468 -12.09 34.66 -3.22
N ASP A 469 -11.18 35.51 -3.70
CA ASP A 469 -11.21 35.91 -5.10
C ASP A 469 -11.08 34.66 -5.98
N GLN A 470 -11.91 34.53 -7.01
CA GLN A 470 -11.84 33.38 -7.93
C GLN A 470 -10.45 33.26 -8.56
N GLN A 471 -9.75 34.39 -8.68
CA GLN A 471 -8.39 34.46 -9.18
C GLN A 471 -7.35 33.90 -8.17
N GLU A 472 -7.53 34.14 -6.87
CA GLU A 472 -6.68 33.54 -5.82
C GLU A 472 -6.89 32.03 -5.72
N LEU A 473 -8.14 31.55 -5.82
CA LEU A 473 -8.43 30.11 -5.87
C LEU A 473 -7.76 29.45 -7.09
N MET A 474 -7.88 30.07 -8.27
CA MET A 474 -7.27 29.56 -9.49
C MET A 474 -5.73 29.52 -9.40
N GLU A 475 -5.09 30.53 -8.83
CA GLU A 475 -3.63 30.52 -8.67
C GLU A 475 -3.19 29.47 -7.63
N SER A 476 -3.95 29.29 -6.55
CA SER A 476 -3.68 28.23 -5.56
C SER A 476 -3.81 26.82 -6.17
N ASP A 477 -4.82 26.60 -7.01
CA ASP A 477 -5.05 25.31 -7.68
C ASP A 477 -3.93 25.01 -8.69
N LYS A 478 -3.51 26.03 -9.43
CA LYS A 478 -2.39 25.95 -10.36
C LYS A 478 -1.09 25.61 -9.63
N GLU A 479 -0.81 26.24 -8.49
CA GLU A 479 0.37 25.93 -7.68
C GLU A 479 0.37 24.46 -7.22
N VAL A 480 -0.77 23.96 -6.74
CA VAL A 480 -0.92 22.56 -6.33
C VAL A 480 -0.69 21.61 -7.51
N LEU A 481 -1.29 21.88 -8.67
CA LEU A 481 -1.13 21.05 -9.87
C LEU A 481 0.32 21.02 -10.34
N LEU A 482 1.04 22.16 -10.30
CA LEU A 482 2.46 22.22 -10.67
C LEU A 482 3.34 21.39 -9.72
N LYS A 483 3.07 21.44 -8.41
CA LYS A 483 3.78 20.59 -7.43
C LYS A 483 3.52 19.11 -7.66
N LEU A 484 2.27 18.74 -7.99
CA LEU A 484 1.91 17.36 -8.35
C LEU A 484 2.57 16.90 -9.64
N GLY A 485 2.62 17.76 -10.67
CA GLY A 485 3.31 17.49 -11.93
C GLY A 485 4.81 17.28 -11.73
N LYS A 486 5.45 18.13 -10.90
CA LYS A 486 6.85 17.98 -10.50
C LYS A 486 7.10 16.63 -9.82
N LEU A 487 6.30 16.27 -8.80
CA LEU A 487 6.41 14.97 -8.12
C LEU A 487 6.24 13.81 -9.10
N ALA A 488 5.22 13.89 -9.96
CA ALA A 488 4.94 12.86 -10.95
C ALA A 488 6.12 12.65 -11.91
N PHE A 489 6.65 13.74 -12.47
CA PHE A 489 7.76 13.72 -13.41
C PHE A 489 9.04 13.17 -12.80
N GLU A 490 9.49 13.73 -11.67
CA GLU A 490 10.76 13.34 -11.04
C GLU A 490 10.76 11.88 -10.60
N HIS A 491 9.63 11.39 -10.09
CA HIS A 491 9.55 9.99 -9.68
C HIS A 491 9.30 9.03 -10.83
N LEU A 492 8.60 9.45 -11.88
CA LEU A 492 8.45 8.62 -13.08
C LEU A 492 9.82 8.39 -13.75
N GLU A 493 10.67 9.43 -13.82
CA GLU A 493 12.06 9.31 -14.31
C GLU A 493 12.89 8.35 -13.45
N LYS A 494 12.70 8.37 -12.12
CA LYS A 494 13.36 7.45 -11.17
C LYS A 494 12.75 6.03 -11.16
N GLY A 495 11.67 5.77 -11.88
CA GLY A 495 10.93 4.50 -11.84
C GLY A 495 10.19 4.26 -10.51
N ASN A 496 9.91 5.32 -9.76
CA ASN A 496 9.24 5.25 -8.47
C ASN A 496 7.73 5.50 -8.62
N LEU A 497 6.92 4.56 -8.13
CA LEU A 497 5.46 4.66 -8.07
C LEU A 497 4.94 4.96 -6.66
N LEU A 498 5.83 4.90 -5.66
CA LEU A 498 5.56 5.12 -4.25
C LEU A 498 6.38 6.30 -3.75
N PHE A 499 5.73 7.16 -2.98
CA PHE A 499 6.27 8.37 -2.38
C PHE A 499 6.12 8.29 -0.87
N TYR A 500 7.13 8.76 -0.16
CA TYR A 500 7.08 8.96 1.29
C TYR A 500 6.78 10.41 1.63
N GLU A 501 6.53 10.69 2.91
CA GLU A 501 6.36 12.06 3.41
C GLU A 501 7.55 12.93 3.02
N GLU A 502 8.77 12.37 3.03
CA GLU A 502 9.99 13.09 2.62
C GLU A 502 9.97 13.49 1.13
N ASP A 503 9.53 12.59 0.24
CA ASP A 503 9.46 12.84 -1.20
C ASP A 503 8.45 13.96 -1.53
N LEU A 504 7.31 13.96 -0.82
CA LEU A 504 6.30 15.01 -0.93
C LEU A 504 6.84 16.36 -0.46
N ASN A 505 7.54 16.38 0.68
CA ASN A 505 8.14 17.59 1.24
C ASN A 505 9.23 18.16 0.30
N GLU A 506 10.04 17.31 -0.34
CA GLU A 506 11.03 17.73 -1.35
C GLU A 506 10.39 18.41 -2.57
N CYS A 507 9.16 18.01 -2.92
CA CYS A 507 8.36 18.64 -3.96
C CYS A 507 7.58 19.89 -3.47
N GLY A 508 7.75 20.29 -2.21
CA GLY A 508 7.07 21.45 -1.62
C GLY A 508 5.59 21.19 -1.30
N ILE A 509 5.22 19.91 -1.10
CA ILE A 509 3.89 19.46 -0.68
C ILE A 509 3.94 19.18 0.83
N ASP A 510 3.40 20.08 1.65
CA ASP A 510 3.38 19.93 3.11
C ASP A 510 2.27 18.95 3.55
N VAL A 511 2.65 17.86 4.21
CA VAL A 511 1.72 16.85 4.73
C VAL A 511 0.97 17.32 5.99
N LYS A 512 1.48 18.34 6.72
CA LYS A 512 1.01 18.76 8.05
C LYS A 512 0.20 20.06 8.07
N GLU A 513 0.25 20.91 7.04
CA GLU A 513 -0.72 22.00 6.90
C GLU A 513 -2.12 21.39 6.78
N ALA A 514 -2.96 21.62 7.81
CA ALA A 514 -4.20 20.90 8.12
C ALA A 514 -5.35 21.00 7.08
N SER A 515 -5.03 21.40 5.85
CA SER A 515 -5.90 21.63 4.69
C SER A 515 -5.43 20.91 3.42
N VAL A 516 -4.21 20.34 3.37
CA VAL A 516 -3.52 19.92 2.13
C VAL A 516 -4.04 18.61 1.50
N TYR A 517 -4.94 17.90 2.17
CA TYR A 517 -5.83 16.89 1.54
C TYR A 517 -7.01 17.51 0.77
N SER A 518 -6.81 18.72 0.22
CA SER A 518 -7.84 19.47 -0.49
C SER A 518 -8.20 18.76 -1.82
N GLY A 519 -9.23 17.91 -1.79
CA GLY A 519 -9.93 17.31 -2.93
C GLY A 519 -9.06 16.51 -3.91
N VAL A 520 -8.28 17.18 -4.76
CA VAL A 520 -7.47 16.58 -5.83
C VAL A 520 -6.46 15.58 -5.26
N CYS A 521 -5.62 15.94 -4.28
CA CYS A 521 -4.64 15.02 -3.69
C CYS A 521 -5.30 13.81 -3.00
N ALA A 522 -6.44 13.99 -2.31
CA ALA A 522 -7.17 12.87 -1.69
C ALA A 522 -7.94 12.00 -2.69
N GLN A 523 -8.09 12.46 -3.93
CA GLN A 523 -8.75 11.78 -5.05
C GLN A 523 -7.75 11.21 -6.05
N VAL A 524 -6.51 11.69 -6.01
CA VAL A 524 -5.42 11.35 -6.90
C VAL A 524 -4.32 10.56 -6.18
N PHE A 525 -4.22 10.63 -4.84
CA PHE A 525 -3.39 9.74 -4.05
C PHE A 525 -4.22 8.68 -3.33
N LYS A 526 -3.66 7.47 -3.26
CA LYS A 526 -4.08 6.42 -2.35
C LYS A 526 -3.17 6.47 -1.13
N GLU A 527 -3.75 6.79 0.03
CA GLU A 527 -3.07 6.63 1.32
C GLU A 527 -3.22 5.16 1.75
N GLU A 528 -2.10 4.45 1.85
CA GLU A 528 -2.09 3.12 2.44
C GLU A 528 -1.41 3.17 3.80
N SER A 529 -2.18 2.86 4.84
CA SER A 529 -1.63 2.47 6.14
C SER A 529 -1.01 1.10 5.95
N VAL A 530 0.29 1.09 5.66
CA VAL A 530 1.08 -0.11 5.49
C VAL A 530 1.65 -0.53 6.85
N LEU A 531 2.14 -1.77 6.93
CA LEU A 531 2.96 -2.26 8.03
C LEU A 531 3.90 -1.21 8.62
N PHE A 532 4.02 -1.25 9.95
CA PHE A 532 4.82 -0.33 10.77
C PHE A 532 4.28 1.10 10.88
N GLN A 533 3.00 1.35 10.57
CA GLN A 533 2.36 2.67 10.67
C GLN A 533 3.06 3.74 9.81
N ARG A 534 3.80 3.33 8.77
CA ARG A 534 4.36 4.25 7.79
C ARG A 534 3.32 4.47 6.71
N VAL A 535 3.01 5.75 6.48
CA VAL A 535 2.13 6.18 5.41
C VAL A 535 2.95 6.26 4.13
N VAL A 536 2.48 5.59 3.09
CA VAL A 536 3.00 5.74 1.73
C VAL A 536 1.92 6.32 0.83
N TYR A 537 2.36 7.08 -0.16
CA TYR A 537 1.50 7.75 -1.12
C TYR A 537 1.79 7.21 -2.52
N CYS A 538 0.75 6.96 -3.30
CA CYS A 538 0.88 6.64 -4.71
C CYS A 538 -0.24 7.29 -5.50
N PHE A 539 -0.02 7.63 -6.76
CA PHE A 539 -1.12 8.07 -7.63
C PHE A 539 -2.18 6.95 -7.72
N VAL A 540 -3.46 7.31 -7.85
CA VAL A 540 -4.58 6.35 -8.00
C VAL A 540 -4.38 5.43 -9.19
N HIS A 541 -3.65 5.90 -10.20
CA HIS A 541 -3.20 5.10 -11.31
C HIS A 541 -1.94 5.70 -11.97
N LEU A 542 -1.09 4.85 -12.56
CA LEU A 542 0.09 5.27 -13.32
C LEU A 542 -0.26 6.27 -14.43
N SER A 543 -1.36 6.06 -15.17
CA SER A 543 -1.76 7.00 -16.22
C SER A 543 -2.12 8.40 -15.71
N VAL A 544 -2.51 8.54 -14.44
CA VAL A 544 -2.70 9.87 -13.83
C VAL A 544 -1.34 10.51 -13.54
N GLN A 545 -0.37 9.73 -13.06
CA GLN A 545 1.01 10.18 -12.91
C GLN A 545 1.61 10.60 -14.26
N GLU A 546 1.47 9.77 -15.29
CA GLU A 546 1.94 10.07 -16.65
C GLU A 546 1.30 11.35 -17.21
N PHE A 547 -0.03 11.49 -17.06
CA PHE A 547 -0.74 12.69 -17.47
C PHE A 547 -0.21 13.94 -16.75
N LEU A 548 -0.09 13.89 -15.42
CA LEU A 548 0.43 15.01 -14.63
C LEU A 548 1.90 15.33 -14.92
N SER A 549 2.71 14.33 -15.27
CA SER A 549 4.10 14.54 -15.66
C SER A 549 4.25 15.26 -17.00
N ALA A 550 3.23 15.19 -17.86
CA ALA A 550 3.21 15.84 -19.16
C ALA A 550 2.65 17.27 -19.13
N VAL A 551 1.94 17.63 -18.05
CA VAL A 551 1.40 18.98 -17.77
C VAL A 551 2.49 19.85 -17.18
#